data_AF-A0A7C3RBH9-F1
#
_entry.id   AF-A0A7C3RBH9-F1
#
_cell.length_a   1.000
_cell.length_b   1.000
_cell.length_c   1.000
_cell.angle_alpha   90.00
_cell.angle_beta   90.00
_cell.angle_gamma   90.00
#
_symmetry.space_group_name_H-M   'P 1'
#
loop_
_entity.id
_entity.type
_entity.pdbx_description
1 polymer ?
#
loop_
_entity_poly.entity_id
_entity_poly.type
_entity_poly.pdbx_seq_one_letter_code
_entity_poly.pdbx_strand_id
1 'polypeptide(L)' 'MQIKICESLTEIAKLDWNSLVVDNNPFLKHEFLYALEKHDCVGERFGWLSRHIAIYDDDQQLIAAMRLYR' A
#
# COMPACT_ATOMS: atom_id res chain seq x y z
N MET A 1 3.34 13.74 12.85
CA MET A 1 3.67 12.42 12.28
C MET A 1 2.62 11.42 12.74
N GLN A 2 1.95 10.74 11.80
CA GLN A 2 0.86 9.79 12.06
C GLN A 2 1.16 8.44 11.39
N ILE A 3 0.87 7.33 12.07
CA ILE A 3 0.95 5.98 11.50
C ILE A 3 -0.47 5.46 11.30
N LYS A 4 -0.75 4.94 10.11
CA LYS A 4 -2.02 4.29 9.75
C LYS A 4 -1.77 2.87 9.25
N ILE A 5 -2.60 1.93 9.71
CA ILE A 5 -2.69 0.59 9.13
C ILE A 5 -3.91 0.58 8.22
N CYS A 6 -3.68 0.32 6.94
CA CYS A 6 -4.69 0.23 5.90
C CYS A 6 -4.97 -1.25 5.59
N GLU A 7 -6.25 -1.60 5.56
CA GLU A 7 -6.70 -2.96 5.25
C GLU A 7 -6.76 -3.22 3.74
N SER A 8 -6.77 -2.16 2.94
CA SER A 8 -6.64 -2.22 1.49
C SER A 8 -5.80 -1.07 0.97
N LEU A 9 -5.14 -1.31 -0.16
CA LEU A 9 -4.42 -0.27 -0.89
C LEU A 9 -5.34 0.84 -1.44
N THR A 10 -6.66 0.64 -1.48
CA THR A 10 -7.62 1.70 -1.87
C THR A 10 -7.70 2.85 -0.87
N GLU A 11 -7.22 2.65 0.36
CA GLU A 11 -7.20 3.69 1.39
C GLU A 11 -6.08 4.72 1.22
N ILE A 12 -5.15 4.48 0.29
CA ILE A 12 -4.01 5.35 0.00
C ILE A 12 -4.12 5.81 -1.44
N ALA A 13 -3.96 7.11 -1.67
CA ALA A 13 -3.98 7.65 -3.02
C ALA A 13 -2.84 7.07 -3.85
N LYS A 14 -3.16 6.66 -5.08
CA LYS A 14 -2.21 6.07 -6.02
C LYS A 14 -0.98 6.94 -6.26
N LEU A 15 -1.18 8.25 -6.43
CA LEU A 15 -0.09 9.20 -6.69
C LEU A 15 0.87 9.26 -5.50
N ASP A 16 0.34 9.36 -4.29
CA ASP A 16 1.11 9.41 -3.05
C ASP A 16 1.94 8.14 -2.88
N TRP A 17 1.32 6.97 -3.04
CA TRP A 17 2.03 5.68 -2.98
C TRP A 17 3.14 5.60 -4.03
N ASN A 18 2.82 5.94 -5.28
CA ASN A 18 3.77 5.83 -6.40
C ASN A 18 4.92 6.85 -6.30
N SER A 19 4.76 7.95 -5.56
CA SER A 19 5.83 8.91 -5.29
C SER A 19 6.96 8.32 -4.44
N LEU A 20 6.65 7.31 -3.62
CA LEU A 20 7.63 6.59 -2.78
C LEU A 20 8.44 5.54 -3.54
N VAL A 21 8.11 5.26 -4.81
CA VAL A 21 8.78 4.21 -5.61
C VAL A 21 9.95 4.82 -6.39
N VAL A 22 11.14 4.78 -5.78
CA VAL A 22 12.35 5.48 -6.27
C VAL A 22 12.92 4.91 -7.57
N ASP A 23 12.88 3.60 -7.77
CA ASP A 23 13.48 2.88 -8.90
C ASP A 23 12.47 2.49 -10.00
N ASN A 24 11.24 3.02 -9.90
CA ASN A 24 10.12 2.63 -10.76
C ASN A 24 9.83 1.11 -10.76
N ASN A 25 10.19 0.37 -9.71
CA ASN A 25 9.95 -1.07 -9.61
C ASN A 25 8.44 -1.37 -9.76
N PRO A 26 8.03 -2.13 -10.79
CA PRO A 26 6.62 -2.39 -11.07
C PRO A 26 5.93 -3.17 -9.96
N PHE A 27 6.66 -4.02 -9.21
CA PHE A 27 6.11 -4.80 -8.11
C PHE A 27 5.81 -3.98 -6.85
N LEU A 28 6.31 -2.73 -6.81
CA LEU A 28 6.03 -1.78 -5.73
C LEU A 28 4.99 -0.73 -6.14
N LYS A 29 4.56 -0.69 -7.40
CA LYS A 29 3.55 0.26 -7.87
C LYS A 29 2.18 -0.07 -7.29
N HIS A 30 1.40 0.99 -7.06
CA HIS A 30 0.05 0.92 -6.54
C HIS A 30 -0.81 -0.03 -7.38
N GLU A 31 -0.73 0.10 -8.70
CA GLU A 31 -1.55 -0.67 -9.64
C GLU A 31 -1.30 -2.18 -9.55
N PHE A 32 -0.05 -2.58 -9.37
CA PHE A 32 0.31 -4.00 -9.26
C PHE A 32 -0.25 -4.59 -7.96
N LEU A 33 0.02 -3.92 -6.83
CA LEU A 33 -0.43 -4.38 -5.52
C LEU A 33 -1.96 -4.37 -5.40
N TYR A 34 -2.62 -3.33 -5.93
CA TYR A 34 -4.07 -3.26 -6.00
C TYR A 34 -4.66 -4.36 -6.89
N ALA A 35 -4.01 -4.70 -8.01
CA ALA A 35 -4.47 -5.81 -8.85
C ALA A 35 -4.42 -7.15 -8.10
N LEU A 36 -3.42 -7.36 -7.24
CA LEU A 36 -3.36 -8.57 -6.41
C LEU A 36 -4.58 -8.65 -5.46
N GLU A 37 -4.94 -7.54 -4.81
CA GLU A 37 -6.11 -7.48 -3.94
C GLU A 37 -7.41 -7.67 -4.72
N LYS A 38 -7.59 -6.91 -5.81
CA LYS A 38 -8.82 -6.88 -6.60
C LYS A 38 -9.15 -8.21 -7.27
N HIS A 39 -8.13 -8.97 -7.65
CA HIS A 39 -8.28 -10.24 -8.36
C HIS A 39 -8.07 -11.46 -7.46
N ASP A 40 -8.24 -11.29 -6.14
CA ASP A 40 -8.16 -12.36 -5.13
C ASP A 40 -6.86 -13.18 -5.22
N CYS A 41 -5.77 -12.57 -5.70
CA CYS A 41 -4.44 -13.20 -5.74
C CYS A 41 -3.79 -13.18 -4.35
N VAL A 42 -4.26 -12.27 -3.49
CA VAL A 42 -4.02 -12.21 -2.05
C VAL A 42 -5.38 -12.14 -1.34
N GLY A 43 -5.40 -12.35 -0.03
CA GLY A 43 -6.63 -12.35 0.77
C GLY A 43 -6.83 -13.62 1.59
N GLU A 44 -8.03 -13.77 2.17
CA GLU A 44 -8.38 -14.84 3.11
C GLU A 44 -8.11 -16.24 2.55
N ARG A 45 -8.38 -16.44 1.25
CA ARG A 45 -8.20 -17.72 0.57
C ARG A 45 -6.77 -18.27 0.70
N PHE A 46 -5.77 -17.39 0.70
CA PHE A 46 -4.36 -17.75 0.77
C PHE A 46 -3.73 -17.40 2.11
N GLY A 47 -4.48 -16.75 3.02
CA GLY A 47 -3.98 -16.25 4.29
C GLY A 47 -3.02 -15.06 4.14
N TRP A 48 -3.13 -14.28 3.06
CA TRP A 48 -2.30 -13.10 2.82
C TRP A 48 -3.19 -11.86 2.93
N LEU A 49 -3.50 -11.43 4.16
CA LEU A 49 -4.43 -10.32 4.38
C LEU A 49 -3.71 -8.98 4.31
N SER A 50 -4.14 -8.10 3.41
CA SER A 50 -3.57 -6.75 3.31
C SER A 50 -3.66 -5.98 4.63
N ARG A 51 -2.50 -5.49 5.07
CA ARG A 51 -2.29 -4.70 6.30
C ARG A 51 -1.21 -3.65 6.08
N HIS A 52 -1.31 -2.90 4.99
CA HIS A 52 -0.30 -1.93 4.59
C HIS A 52 -0.11 -0.85 5.66
N ILE A 53 1.14 -0.49 5.94
CA ILE A 53 1.46 0.59 6.89
C ILE A 53 1.76 1.84 6.09
N ALA A 54 1.14 2.95 6.47
CA ALA A 54 1.36 4.27 5.90
C ALA A 54 1.80 5.24 7.01
N ILE A 55 2.81 6.05 6.74
CA ILE A 55 3.31 7.09 7.64
C ILE A 55 3.11 8.43 6.96
N TYR A 56 2.40 9.32 7.67
CA TYR A 56 2.12 10.68 7.24
C TYR A 56 2.87 11.69 8.10
N ASP A 57 3.31 12.79 7.50
CA ASP A 57 3.85 13.93 8.24
C ASP A 57 2.75 14.82 8.84
N ASP A 58 3.11 16.00 9.33
CA ASP A 58 2.16 16.94 9.94
C ASP A 58 1.26 17.65 8.90
N ASP A 59 1.67 17.67 7.63
CA ASP A 59 0.94 18.23 6.49
C ASP A 59 0.09 17.18 5.76
N GLN A 60 -0.11 16.01 6.39
CA GLN A 60 -0.84 14.86 5.85
C GLN A 60 -0.23 14.28 4.57
N GLN A 61 1.06 14.53 4.29
CA GLN A 61 1.74 13.94 3.15
C GLN A 61 2.26 12.55 3.51
N LEU A 62 2.09 11.60 2.59
CA LEU A 62 2.61 10.26 2.75
C LEU A 62 4.14 10.27 2.57
N ILE A 63 4.87 10.03 3.65
CA ILE A 63 6.34 10.07 3.66
C ILE A 63 6.99 8.68 3.68
N ALA A 64 6.23 7.65 4.07
CA ALA A 64 6.67 6.27 3.99
C ALA A 64 5.48 5.32 3.90
N ALA A 65 5.70 4.17 3.27
CA ALA A 65 4.74 3.08 3.25
C ALA A 65 5.43 1.73 3.23
N MET A 66 4.79 0.72 3.80
CA MET A 66 5.20 -0.67 3.78
C MET A 66 4.04 -1.55 3.34
N ARG A 67 4.26 -2.28 2.25
CA ARG A 67 3.37 -3.35 1.79
C ARG A 67 3.56 -4.51 2.75
N LEU A 68 2.50 -4.82 3.49
CA LEU A 68 2.48 -5.86 4.49
C LEU A 68 1.22 -6.71 4.28
N TYR A 69 1.42 -8.03 4.41
CA TYR A 69 0.37 -9.04 4.49
C TYR A 69 0.52 -9.74 5.84
N ARG A 70 -0.60 -9.97 6.55
CA ARG A 70 -0.65 -10.79 7.78
C ARG A 70 -0.95 -12.23 7.43
#